data_AF-A0A835AHG4-F1
#
_entry.id   AF-A0A835AHG4-F1
#
_cell.length_a   1.000
_cell.length_b   1.000
_cell.length_c   1.000
_cell.angle_alpha   90.00
_cell.angle_beta   90.00
_cell.angle_gamma   90.00
#
_symmetry.space_group_name_H-M   'P 1'
#
loop_
_entity.id
_entity.type
_entity.pdbx_description
1 polymer ?
#
loop_
_entity_poly.entity_id
_entity_poly.type
_entity_poly.pdbx_seq_one_letter_code
_entity_poly.pdbx_strand_id
1 'polypeptide(L)'
;MRVWRTKLPTKVKFFGWLLTHGRVNCRAYLHRRNICTRKEDFCETCSDVLETANHIFFQCPIALRFWRLVGFHHTDASVANHWLLGRELQLPSQVQYDAVLVLLWHLWKARNAKIFDNLQLTEEAILRHTLSDMDLWRPRFKDAQDLWGFWRHHFSTCL
;
A
#
# COMPACT_ATOMS: atom_id res chain seq x y z
N MET A 1 -4.66 -15.08 11.09
CA MET A 1 -4.44 -13.64 10.82
C MET A 1 -3.01 -13.42 10.31
N ARG A 2 -2.83 -13.19 8.99
CA ARG A 2 -1.51 -13.17 8.31
C ARG A 2 -0.64 -11.97 8.70
N VAL A 3 -1.25 -10.82 8.94
CA VAL A 3 -0.59 -9.54 9.28
C VAL A 3 0.38 -9.65 10.43
N TRP A 4 0.00 -10.31 11.53
CA TRP A 4 0.86 -10.37 12.71
C TRP A 4 2.11 -11.23 12.54
N ARG A 5 2.11 -12.13 11.55
CA ARG A 5 3.26 -12.98 11.18
C ARG A 5 4.32 -12.25 10.35
N THR A 6 4.00 -11.08 9.80
CA THR A 6 4.97 -10.24 9.08
C THR A 6 6.12 -9.83 9.99
N LYS A 7 7.30 -9.58 9.43
CA LYS A 7 8.48 -9.07 10.15
C LYS A 7 8.52 -7.55 10.19
N LEU A 8 7.49 -6.86 9.68
CA LEU A 8 7.39 -5.41 9.60
C LEU A 8 7.23 -4.71 10.97
N PRO A 9 7.44 -3.38 11.06
CA PRO A 9 7.16 -2.61 12.27
C PRO A 9 5.68 -2.62 12.68
N THR A 10 5.41 -2.42 13.97
CA THR A 10 4.06 -2.45 14.54
C THR A 10 3.09 -1.48 13.85
N LYS A 11 3.55 -0.28 13.44
CA LYS A 11 2.74 0.69 12.71
C LYS A 11 2.18 0.13 11.39
N VAL A 12 3.00 -0.63 10.66
CA VAL A 12 2.61 -1.23 9.38
C VAL A 12 1.71 -2.44 9.62
N LYS A 13 1.97 -3.23 10.67
CA LYS A 13 1.08 -4.31 11.10
C LYS A 13 -0.30 -3.78 11.48
N PHE A 14 -0.37 -2.71 12.26
CA PHE A 14 -1.64 -2.11 12.67
C PHE A 14 -2.41 -1.57 11.45
N PHE A 15 -1.73 -0.91 10.53
CA PHE A 15 -2.31 -0.53 9.24
C PHE A 15 -2.86 -1.74 8.47
N GLY A 16 -2.09 -2.82 8.32
CA GLY A 16 -2.55 -4.04 7.65
C GLY A 16 -3.74 -4.71 8.32
N TRP A 17 -3.81 -4.63 9.66
CA TRP A 17 -4.96 -5.08 10.44
C TRP A 17 -6.21 -4.26 10.11
N LEU A 18 -6.10 -2.92 10.14
CA LEU A 18 -7.19 -2.03 9.72
C LEU A 18 -7.63 -2.32 8.28
N LEU A 19 -6.68 -2.54 7.38
CA LEU A 19 -6.95 -2.84 5.97
C LEU A 19 -7.75 -4.14 5.82
N THR A 20 -7.32 -5.20 6.50
CA THR A 20 -8.01 -6.50 6.49
C THR A 20 -9.44 -6.42 7.02
N HIS A 21 -9.70 -5.51 7.97
CA HIS A 21 -11.03 -5.32 8.55
C HIS A 21 -11.86 -4.23 7.87
N GLY A 22 -11.37 -3.61 6.78
CA GLY A 22 -12.07 -2.51 6.12
C GLY A 22 -12.22 -1.25 6.97
N ARG A 23 -11.28 -1.04 7.90
CA ARG A 23 -11.28 0.06 8.90
C ARG A 23 -10.18 1.09 8.67
N VAL A 24 -9.56 1.08 7.49
CA VAL A 24 -8.63 2.17 7.11
C VAL A 24 -9.46 3.46 6.96
N ASN A 25 -8.89 4.59 7.40
CA ASN A 25 -9.55 5.90 7.44
C ASN A 25 -9.74 6.54 6.03
N CYS A 26 -10.31 5.79 5.09
CA CYS A 26 -10.84 6.36 3.86
C CYS A 26 -12.07 7.23 4.17
N ARG A 27 -12.30 8.27 3.37
CA ARG A 27 -13.38 9.22 3.65
C ARG A 27 -14.76 8.58 3.64
N ALA A 28 -15.00 7.59 2.79
CA ALA A 28 -16.24 6.80 2.84
C ALA A 28 -16.44 6.11 4.21
N TYR A 29 -15.37 5.64 4.85
CA TYR A 29 -15.44 5.05 6.19
C TYR A 29 -15.66 6.11 7.27
N LEU A 30 -14.96 7.25 7.18
CA LEU A 30 -15.12 8.36 8.12
C LEU A 30 -16.52 8.97 8.08
N HIS A 31 -17.11 9.11 6.88
CA HIS A 31 -18.49 9.55 6.71
C HIS A 31 -19.48 8.59 7.37
N ARG A 32 -19.33 7.27 7.17
CA ARG A 32 -20.15 6.24 7.86
C ARG A 32 -20.03 6.28 9.38
N ARG A 33 -18.95 6.87 9.91
CA ARG A 33 -18.69 7.06 11.34
C ARG A 33 -19.12 8.44 11.84
N ASN A 34 -19.77 9.24 11.00
CA ASN A 34 -20.16 10.63 11.27
C ASN A 34 -18.97 11.54 11.64
N ILE A 35 -17.78 11.25 11.10
CA ILE A 35 -16.56 12.03 11.36
C ILE A 35 -16.34 13.12 10.31
N CYS A 36 -16.72 12.87 9.05
CA CYS A 36 -16.67 13.87 7.98
C CYS A 36 -18.03 14.01 7.30
N THR A 37 -18.24 15.14 6.64
CA THR A 37 -19.46 15.45 5.88
C THR A 37 -19.47 14.69 4.55
N ARG A 38 -20.65 14.60 3.94
CA ARG A 38 -20.81 14.00 2.60
C ARG A 38 -20.02 14.73 1.52
N LYS A 39 -19.78 16.04 1.67
CA LYS A 39 -18.96 16.80 0.71
C LYS A 39 -17.49 16.40 0.74
N GLU A 40 -17.05 15.79 1.84
CA GLU A 40 -15.69 15.35 2.08
C GLU A 40 -15.50 13.86 1.81
N ASP A 41 -16.50 13.16 1.24
CA ASP A 41 -16.41 11.72 0.98
C ASP A 41 -15.67 11.37 -0.33
N PHE A 42 -15.46 12.36 -1.20
CA PHE A 42 -14.78 12.22 -2.49
C PHE A 42 -13.26 12.16 -2.37
N CYS A 43 -12.59 11.60 -3.38
CA CYS A 43 -11.14 11.55 -3.48
C CYS A 43 -10.58 12.95 -3.78
N GLU A 44 -9.50 13.34 -3.10
CA GLU A 44 -8.80 14.61 -3.38
C GLU A 44 -8.12 14.68 -4.75
N THR A 45 -7.89 13.53 -5.39
CA THR A 45 -7.21 13.45 -6.69
C THR A 45 -8.18 13.17 -7.83
N CYS A 46 -9.32 12.54 -7.55
CA CYS A 46 -10.30 12.15 -8.55
C CYS A 46 -11.58 12.95 -8.33
N SER A 47 -11.92 13.84 -9.27
CA SER A 47 -13.18 14.58 -9.21
C SER A 47 -14.37 13.63 -9.15
N ASP A 48 -15.27 13.86 -8.20
CA ASP A 48 -16.56 13.17 -8.04
C ASP A 48 -16.49 11.64 -7.83
N VAL A 49 -15.34 11.10 -7.44
CA VAL A 49 -15.21 9.67 -7.10
C VAL A 49 -15.17 9.47 -5.60
N LEU A 50 -16.10 8.67 -5.07
CA LEU A 50 -16.15 8.30 -3.65
C LEU A 50 -14.83 7.63 -3.22
N GLU A 51 -14.20 8.15 -2.17
CA GLU A 51 -12.94 7.63 -1.67
C GLU A 51 -13.17 6.42 -0.75
N THR A 52 -13.21 5.24 -1.36
CA THR A 52 -13.19 3.95 -0.65
C THR A 52 -11.76 3.40 -0.51
N ALA A 53 -11.56 2.40 0.35
CA ALA A 53 -10.26 1.72 0.43
C ALA A 53 -9.88 1.06 -0.90
N ASN A 54 -10.83 0.45 -1.63
CA ASN A 54 -10.56 -0.08 -2.97
C ASN A 54 -10.15 1.04 -3.94
N HIS A 55 -10.78 2.22 -3.84
CA HIS A 55 -10.40 3.35 -4.65
C HIS A 55 -8.94 3.76 -4.38
N ILE A 56 -8.60 4.02 -3.11
CA ILE A 56 -7.26 4.45 -2.69
C ILE A 56 -6.19 3.47 -3.19
N PHE A 57 -6.40 2.17 -3.03
CA PHE A 57 -5.36 1.18 -3.27
C PHE A 57 -5.36 0.59 -4.68
N PHE A 58 -6.47 0.62 -5.43
CA PHE A 58 -6.58 -0.15 -6.69
C PHE A 58 -7.23 0.58 -7.86
N GLN A 59 -7.89 1.73 -7.65
CA GLN A 59 -8.64 2.41 -8.73
C GLN A 59 -8.20 3.87 -8.93
N CYS A 60 -7.60 4.49 -7.91
CA CYS A 60 -7.09 5.85 -8.00
C CYS A 60 -5.96 5.91 -9.05
N PRO A 61 -5.89 6.95 -9.91
CA PRO A 61 -4.88 7.05 -10.96
C PRO A 61 -3.44 6.90 -10.46
N ILE A 62 -3.12 7.45 -9.28
CA ILE A 62 -1.78 7.29 -8.68
C ILE A 62 -1.49 5.83 -8.32
N ALA A 63 -2.48 5.11 -7.78
CA ALA A 63 -2.32 3.71 -7.45
C ALA A 63 -2.16 2.86 -8.72
N LEU A 64 -3.00 3.10 -9.74
CA LEU A 64 -2.91 2.38 -11.02
C LEU A 64 -1.55 2.55 -11.70
N ARG A 65 -1.00 3.77 -11.72
CA ARG A 65 0.35 4.01 -12.25
C ARG A 65 1.42 3.36 -11.39
N PHE A 66 1.31 3.46 -10.07
CA PHE A 66 2.25 2.83 -9.14
C PHE A 66 2.32 1.32 -9.31
N TRP A 67 1.18 0.65 -9.43
CA TRP A 67 1.14 -0.79 -9.63
C TRP A 67 1.70 -1.22 -10.98
N ARG A 68 1.43 -0.45 -12.04
CA ARG A 68 2.05 -0.66 -13.34
C ARG A 68 3.58 -0.52 -13.27
N LEU A 69 4.06 0.48 -12.54
CA LEU A 69 5.50 0.71 -12.32
C LEU A 69 6.17 -0.51 -11.70
N VAL A 70 5.58 -1.09 -10.64
CA VAL A 70 6.15 -2.26 -9.95
C VAL A 70 5.85 -3.62 -10.62
N GLY A 71 5.21 -3.61 -11.80
CA GLY A 71 4.96 -4.79 -12.63
C GLY A 71 3.76 -5.64 -12.21
N PHE A 72 2.80 -5.08 -11.48
CA PHE A 72 1.59 -5.80 -11.08
C PHE A 72 0.45 -5.56 -12.08
N HIS A 73 -0.27 -6.62 -12.43
CA HIS A 73 -1.39 -6.58 -13.37
C HIS A 73 -2.71 -6.89 -12.64
N HIS A 74 -3.55 -5.86 -12.56
CA HIS A 74 -4.55 -5.66 -11.50
C HIS A 74 -5.95 -6.21 -11.75
N THR A 75 -6.15 -7.15 -12.68
CA THR A 75 -7.49 -7.46 -13.19
C THR A 75 -8.50 -7.88 -12.11
N ASP A 76 -8.07 -8.43 -10.97
CA ASP A 76 -8.95 -8.82 -9.84
C ASP A 76 -8.47 -8.32 -8.46
N ALA A 77 -7.59 -7.32 -8.42
CA ALA A 77 -7.01 -6.83 -7.16
C ALA A 77 -8.01 -6.00 -6.34
N SER A 78 -8.14 -6.32 -5.05
CA SER A 78 -9.01 -5.61 -4.11
C SER A 78 -8.46 -5.64 -2.68
N VAL A 79 -9.02 -4.80 -1.81
CA VAL A 79 -8.74 -4.84 -0.36
C VAL A 79 -9.14 -6.20 0.23
N ALA A 80 -10.17 -6.86 -0.31
CA ALA A 80 -10.64 -8.15 0.19
C ALA A 80 -9.70 -9.32 -0.12
N ASN A 81 -8.77 -9.16 -1.06
CA ASN A 81 -7.81 -10.21 -1.46
C ASN A 81 -6.36 -9.70 -1.54
N HIS A 82 -6.05 -8.56 -0.91
CA HIS A 82 -4.74 -7.89 -0.98
C HIS A 82 -3.54 -8.78 -0.59
N TRP A 83 -3.76 -9.87 0.16
CA TRP A 83 -2.71 -10.85 0.48
C TRP A 83 -2.32 -11.77 -0.69
N LEU A 84 -3.06 -11.74 -1.80
CA LEU A 84 -2.76 -12.51 -3.02
C LEU A 84 -1.84 -11.75 -3.97
N LEU A 85 -1.68 -10.43 -3.78
CA LEU A 85 -0.87 -9.59 -4.67
C LEU A 85 0.57 -10.06 -4.73
N GLY A 86 1.20 -9.93 -5.90
CA GLY A 86 2.62 -10.19 -6.09
C GLY A 86 2.96 -11.66 -6.29
N ARG A 87 1.95 -12.53 -6.37
CA ARG A 87 2.14 -13.93 -6.79
C ARG A 87 2.59 -14.01 -8.24
N GLU A 88 2.16 -13.08 -9.08
CA GLU A 88 2.54 -13.05 -10.50
C GLU A 88 4.02 -12.74 -10.73
N LEU A 89 4.71 -12.13 -9.75
CA LEU A 89 6.09 -11.69 -9.89
C LEU A 89 7.12 -12.83 -9.75
N GLN A 90 6.70 -14.05 -9.40
CA GLN A 90 7.59 -15.21 -9.22
C GLN A 90 8.76 -14.97 -8.24
N LEU A 91 8.59 -14.02 -7.31
CA LEU A 91 9.54 -13.70 -6.26
C LEU A 91 9.34 -14.59 -5.01
N PRO A 92 10.30 -14.62 -4.07
CA PRO A 92 10.19 -15.46 -2.87
C PRO A 92 8.90 -15.26 -2.08
N SER A 93 8.06 -16.29 -2.01
CA SER A 93 6.72 -16.23 -1.42
C SER A 93 6.71 -16.01 0.09
N GLN A 94 7.80 -16.34 0.78
CA GLN A 94 7.93 -16.29 2.25
C GLN A 94 7.86 -14.87 2.81
N VAL A 95 8.27 -13.87 2.03
CA VAL A 95 8.24 -12.44 2.40
C VAL A 95 7.37 -11.61 1.47
N GLN A 96 6.61 -12.26 0.58
CA GLN A 96 5.73 -11.61 -0.39
C GLN A 96 4.74 -10.67 0.30
N TYR A 97 4.04 -11.16 1.33
CA TYR A 97 3.05 -10.34 2.00
C TYR A 97 3.66 -9.18 2.78
N ASP A 98 4.89 -9.34 3.30
CA ASP A 98 5.65 -8.23 3.86
C ASP A 98 5.89 -7.15 2.80
N ALA A 99 6.43 -7.52 1.64
CA ALA A 99 6.75 -6.59 0.55
C ALA A 99 5.50 -5.84 0.05
N VAL A 100 4.42 -6.59 -0.20
CA VAL A 100 3.12 -6.03 -0.61
C VAL A 100 2.55 -5.07 0.44
N LEU A 101 2.67 -5.41 1.73
CA LEU A 101 2.12 -4.56 2.78
C LEU A 101 2.91 -3.25 2.92
N VAL A 102 4.22 -3.25 2.60
CA VAL A 102 5.00 -1.99 2.48
C VAL A 102 4.50 -1.15 1.31
N LEU A 103 4.27 -1.73 0.12
CA LEU A 103 3.72 -0.99 -1.02
C LEU A 103 2.37 -0.32 -0.68
N LEU A 104 1.43 -1.08 -0.11
CA LEU A 104 0.13 -0.58 0.33
C LEU A 104 0.26 0.52 1.41
N TRP A 105 1.20 0.34 2.34
CA TRP A 105 1.50 1.34 3.36
C TRP A 105 1.98 2.67 2.74
N HIS A 106 2.79 2.61 1.70
CA HIS A 106 3.29 3.83 1.03
C HIS A 106 2.23 4.50 0.14
N LEU A 107 1.34 3.75 -0.50
CA LEU A 107 0.15 4.33 -1.14
C LEU A 107 -0.74 5.06 -0.13
N TRP A 108 -0.94 4.46 1.05
CA TRP A 108 -1.68 5.10 2.14
C TRP A 108 -1.00 6.38 2.63
N LYS A 109 0.34 6.36 2.81
CA LYS A 109 1.11 7.55 3.18
C LYS A 109 1.00 8.65 2.12
N ALA A 110 1.08 8.31 0.84
CA ALA A 110 0.96 9.28 -0.25
C ALA A 110 -0.41 9.97 -0.27
N ARG A 111 -1.49 9.20 -0.08
CA ARG A 111 -2.85 9.75 0.08
C ARG A 111 -2.93 10.70 1.28
N ASN A 112 -2.34 10.33 2.41
CA ASN A 112 -2.36 11.18 3.60
C ASN A 112 -1.55 12.47 3.42
N ALA A 113 -0.38 12.40 2.78
CA ALA A 113 0.42 13.58 2.45
C ALA A 113 -0.37 14.55 1.56
N LYS A 114 -1.17 14.04 0.61
CA LYS A 114 -2.05 14.88 -0.21
C LYS A 114 -3.13 15.59 0.62
N ILE A 115 -3.70 14.94 1.63
CA ILE A 115 -4.78 15.52 2.44
C ILE A 115 -4.27 16.47 3.52
N PHE A 116 -3.21 16.10 4.22
CA PHE A 116 -2.75 16.85 5.39
C PHE A 116 -1.67 17.88 5.04
N ASP A 117 -0.90 17.64 3.97
CA ASP A 117 0.24 18.49 3.58
C ASP A 117 0.07 19.10 2.18
N ASN A 118 -1.05 18.83 1.49
CA ASN A 118 -1.29 19.17 0.08
C ASN A 118 -0.16 18.68 -0.88
N LEU A 119 0.57 17.65 -0.47
CA LEU A 119 1.72 17.14 -1.22
C LEU A 119 1.31 15.98 -2.14
N GLN A 120 1.39 16.21 -3.45
CA GLN A 120 1.14 15.17 -4.45
C GLN A 120 2.44 14.43 -4.77
N LEU A 121 2.58 13.20 -4.26
CA LEU A 121 3.72 12.34 -4.61
C LEU A 121 3.51 11.65 -5.96
N THR A 122 4.58 11.49 -6.73
CA THR A 122 4.63 10.66 -7.94
C THR A 122 4.81 9.18 -7.55
N GLU A 123 4.41 8.27 -8.44
CA GLU A 123 4.62 6.83 -8.26
C GLU A 123 6.09 6.46 -8.00
N GLU A 124 7.04 7.11 -8.67
CA GLU A 124 8.46 6.91 -8.42
C GLU A 124 8.87 7.40 -7.02
N ALA A 125 8.37 8.54 -6.54
CA ALA A 125 8.67 9.03 -5.20
C ALA A 125 8.13 8.06 -4.13
N ILE A 126 6.92 7.53 -4.34
CA ILE A 126 6.33 6.49 -3.49
C ILE A 126 7.22 5.25 -3.47
N LEU A 127 7.74 4.83 -4.62
CA LEU A 127 8.62 3.66 -4.75
C LEU A 127 9.98 3.90 -4.09
N ARG A 128 10.59 5.08 -4.27
CA ARG A 128 11.84 5.47 -3.57
C ARG A 128 11.67 5.45 -2.05
N HIS A 129 10.56 5.98 -1.54
CA HIS A 129 10.24 5.88 -0.10
C HIS A 129 10.06 4.43 0.34
N THR A 130 9.42 3.59 -0.48
CA THR A 130 9.25 2.16 -0.20
C THR A 130 10.61 1.49 -0.07
N LEU A 131 11.51 1.67 -1.04
CA LEU A 131 12.87 1.12 -1.02
C LEU A 131 13.67 1.58 0.20
N SER A 132 13.57 2.86 0.57
CA SER A 132 14.21 3.39 1.78
C SER A 132 13.71 2.71 3.06
N ASP A 133 12.40 2.51 3.21
CA ASP A 133 11.83 1.80 4.36
C ASP A 133 12.18 0.29 4.32
N MET A 134 12.31 -0.30 3.12
CA MET A 134 12.77 -1.70 2.97
C MET A 134 14.22 -1.89 3.41
N ASP A 135 15.11 -0.97 3.04
CA ASP A 135 16.51 -0.98 3.46
C ASP A 135 16.61 -0.77 4.98
N LEU A 136 15.84 0.18 5.53
CA LEU A 136 15.77 0.45 6.97
C LEU A 136 15.28 -0.76 7.78
N TRP A 137 14.33 -1.53 7.25
CA TRP A 137 13.73 -2.67 7.96
C TRP A 137 14.39 -4.01 7.67
N ARG A 138 15.39 -4.07 6.79
CA ARG A 138 16.18 -5.27 6.47
C ARG A 138 16.65 -6.05 7.71
N PRO A 139 17.17 -5.43 8.79
CA PRO A 139 17.61 -6.16 9.98
C PRO A 139 16.52 -6.98 10.69
N ARG A 140 15.23 -6.70 10.43
CA ARG A 140 14.09 -7.44 11.00
C ARG A 140 13.90 -8.80 10.32
N PHE A 141 14.49 -9.02 9.14
CA PHE A 141 14.40 -10.23 8.35
C PHE A 141 15.60 -11.17 8.58
N LYS A 142 16.04 -11.38 9.83
CA LYS A 142 17.28 -12.12 10.18
C LYS A 142 17.55 -13.37 9.33
N ASP A 143 16.60 -14.30 9.27
CA ASP A 143 16.72 -15.57 8.51
C ASP A 143 16.15 -15.52 7.08
N ALA A 144 15.82 -14.32 6.59
CA ALA A 144 15.19 -14.11 5.28
C ALA A 144 15.71 -12.85 4.59
N GLN A 145 16.93 -12.40 4.91
CA GLN A 145 17.48 -11.16 4.35
C GLN A 145 17.67 -11.26 2.84
N ASP A 146 18.11 -12.40 2.33
CA ASP A 146 18.29 -12.61 0.90
C ASP A 146 16.94 -12.60 0.18
N LEU A 147 15.93 -13.25 0.76
CA LEU A 147 14.55 -13.24 0.25
C LEU A 147 13.99 -11.82 0.17
N TRP A 148 14.21 -11.03 1.23
CA TRP A 148 13.85 -9.61 1.26
C TRP A 148 14.64 -8.81 0.22
N GLY A 149 15.92 -9.13 0.04
CA GLY A 149 16.81 -8.55 -0.94
C GLY A 149 16.32 -8.75 -2.38
N PHE A 150 15.80 -9.93 -2.74
CA PHE A 150 15.22 -10.18 -4.06
C PHE A 150 14.04 -9.25 -4.35
N TRP A 151 13.11 -9.09 -3.40
CA TRP A 151 11.98 -8.17 -3.53
C TRP A 151 12.43 -6.71 -3.65
N ARG A 152 13.36 -6.28 -2.79
CA ARG A 152 13.93 -4.93 -2.84
C ARG A 152 14.61 -4.69 -4.18
N HIS A 153 15.41 -5.65 -4.66
CA HIS A 153 16.12 -5.54 -5.93
C HIS A 153 15.14 -5.40 -7.11
N HIS A 154 14.12 -6.27 -7.18
CA HIS A 154 13.06 -6.17 -8.18
C HIS A 154 12.43 -4.77 -8.20
N PHE A 155 12.00 -4.26 -7.05
CA PHE A 155 11.43 -2.91 -6.97
C PHE A 155 12.42 -1.81 -7.35
N SER A 156 13.72 -1.98 -7.11
CA SER A 156 14.72 -1.01 -7.56
C SER A 156 14.94 -1.00 -9.07
N THR A 157 14.69 -2.13 -9.76
CA THR A 157 14.75 -2.19 -11.23
C THR A 157 13.53 -1.60 -11.93
N CYS A 158 12.47 -1.30 -11.15
CA CYS A 158 11.26 -0.65 -11.64
C CYS A 158 11.36 0.89 -11.64
N LEU A 159 12.45 1.48 -11.14
CA LEU A 159 12.68 2.93 -11.13
C LEU A 159 13.36 3.44 -12.40
#